data_AF-A0A9X8MT33-F1
#
_entry.id   AF-A0A9X8MT33-F1
#
_cell.length_a   1.000
_cell.length_b   1.000
_cell.length_c   1.000
_cell.angle_alpha   90.00
_cell.angle_beta   90.00
_cell.angle_gamma   90.00
#
_symmetry.space_group_name_H-M   'P 1'
#
loop_
_entity.id
_entity.type
_entity.pdbx_description
1 polymer ?
#
loop_
_entity_poly.entity_id
_entity_poly.type
_entity_poly.pdbx_seq_one_letter_code
_entity_poly.pdbx_strand_id
1 'polypeptide(L)'
;MPWFALDDGFDTHPKVRKAGNAAAGLFCRMGAHCAKHLTEGLVDSATARDYGSVAQLRKLVDVGMLHPAGHGCGRCPQPEPGGYVLHDYLDYNRSRKQIETARENGRKRQQKGRDRQAEARKRNDSSANRDANAAQNERDLASFCVQNEPHFEEGTAGQGHVSRRDTLQGATAVPSHPIPSSSFRTAAKGSGQLAGISIPEWAQPLVDALSDSNIHLSWRLSTMQWGAVQELINTRGVPFLAEQARRRWNPKDPIKFASLLIQIWCEIPAPSPRKARDGSSNELPPYCGDPDCDEVTRTRDVEHANGIRSLTPCPVCHPSRKENRAA
;
A
#
# COMPACT_ATOMS: atom_id res chain seq x y z
N MET A 1 -4.03 -9.20 -21.13
CA MET A 1 -5.06 -10.23 -21.36
C MET A 1 -6.42 -9.53 -21.47
N PRO A 2 -7.35 -10.00 -22.31
CA PRO A 2 -8.69 -9.44 -22.36
C PRO A 2 -9.47 -9.80 -21.09
N TRP A 3 -10.40 -8.92 -20.71
CA TRP A 3 -11.28 -9.06 -19.55
C TRP A 3 -12.71 -8.82 -20.04
N PHE A 4 -13.68 -9.46 -19.39
CA PHE A 4 -15.09 -9.24 -19.62
C PHE A 4 -15.55 -8.12 -18.68
N ALA A 5 -16.04 -7.02 -19.24
CA ALA A 5 -16.52 -5.89 -18.47
C ALA A 5 -17.99 -6.10 -18.08
N LEU A 6 -18.28 -5.90 -16.80
CA LEU A 6 -19.62 -5.86 -16.24
C LEU A 6 -19.86 -4.45 -15.70
N ASP A 7 -21.10 -3.99 -15.80
CA ASP A 7 -21.52 -2.71 -15.23
C ASP A 7 -21.47 -2.75 -13.69
N ASP A 8 -21.20 -1.61 -13.06
CA ASP A 8 -21.10 -1.50 -11.61
C ASP A 8 -22.43 -1.81 -10.91
N GLY A 9 -23.57 -1.56 -11.57
CA GLY A 9 -24.91 -1.88 -11.09
C GLY A 9 -25.43 -3.27 -11.48
N PHE A 10 -24.55 -4.15 -11.98
CA PHE A 10 -24.95 -5.48 -12.47
C PHE A 10 -25.65 -6.32 -11.39
N ASP A 11 -25.20 -6.24 -10.14
CA ASP A 11 -25.73 -7.01 -9.01
C ASP A 11 -27.20 -6.68 -8.68
N THR A 12 -27.59 -5.41 -8.81
CA THR A 12 -28.93 -4.91 -8.50
C THR A 12 -29.84 -4.79 -9.71
N HIS A 13 -29.31 -5.00 -10.93
CA HIS A 13 -30.05 -4.80 -12.17
C HIS A 13 -31.32 -5.69 -12.24
N PRO A 14 -32.50 -5.16 -12.64
CA PRO A 14 -33.76 -5.90 -12.63
C PRO A 14 -33.73 -7.22 -13.41
N LYS A 15 -33.03 -7.27 -14.55
CA LYS A 15 -32.86 -8.51 -15.34
C LYS A 15 -32.05 -9.57 -14.58
N VAL A 16 -31.00 -9.14 -13.87
CA VAL A 16 -30.12 -10.04 -13.09
C VAL A 16 -30.88 -10.60 -11.89
N ARG A 17 -31.61 -9.75 -11.16
CA ARG A 17 -32.47 -10.18 -10.05
C ARG A 17 -33.55 -11.16 -10.48
N LYS A 18 -34.18 -10.95 -11.66
CA LYS A 18 -35.19 -11.87 -12.24
C LYS A 18 -34.59 -13.20 -12.69
N ALA A 19 -33.40 -13.19 -13.29
CA ALA A 19 -32.71 -14.40 -13.73
C ALA A 19 -32.23 -15.25 -12.54
N GLY A 20 -31.84 -14.59 -11.45
CA GLY A 20 -31.32 -15.19 -10.23
C GLY A 20 -29.82 -15.51 -10.30
N ASN A 21 -29.18 -15.65 -9.13
CA ASN A 21 -27.72 -15.72 -8.99
C ASN A 21 -27.07 -16.84 -9.81
N ALA A 22 -27.72 -18.00 -9.93
CA ALA A 22 -27.19 -19.13 -10.69
C ALA A 22 -27.12 -18.83 -12.20
N ALA A 23 -28.15 -18.17 -12.75
CA ALA A 23 -28.17 -17.74 -14.14
C ALA A 23 -27.22 -16.56 -14.37
N ALA A 24 -27.14 -15.62 -13.43
CA ALA A 24 -26.19 -14.51 -13.48
C ALA A 24 -24.73 -15.01 -13.49
N GLY A 25 -24.40 -16.00 -12.65
CA GLY A 25 -23.09 -16.64 -12.65
C GLY A 25 -22.77 -17.33 -13.98
N LEU A 26 -23.75 -18.00 -14.59
CA LEU A 26 -23.62 -18.58 -15.93
C LEU A 26 -23.30 -17.50 -16.99
N PHE A 27 -24.02 -16.37 -16.96
CA PHE A 27 -23.75 -15.23 -17.85
C PHE A 27 -22.30 -14.73 -17.70
N CYS A 28 -21.80 -14.56 -16.48
CA CYS A 28 -20.42 -14.14 -16.23
C CYS A 28 -19.39 -15.15 -16.76
N ARG A 29 -19.63 -16.46 -16.59
CA ARG A 29 -18.75 -17.52 -17.13
C ARG A 29 -18.72 -17.49 -18.66
N MET A 30 -19.88 -17.37 -19.29
CA MET A 30 -20.00 -17.25 -20.75
C MET A 30 -19.30 -15.99 -21.27
N GLY A 31 -19.50 -14.84 -20.62
CA GLY A 31 -18.83 -13.58 -20.99
C GLY A 31 -17.31 -13.64 -20.85
N ALA A 32 -16.81 -14.25 -19.77
CA ALA A 32 -15.37 -14.47 -19.58
C ALA A 32 -14.78 -15.40 -20.66
N HIS A 33 -15.51 -16.45 -21.06
CA HIS A 33 -15.14 -17.30 -22.20
C HIS A 33 -15.07 -16.48 -23.49
N CYS A 34 -16.09 -15.67 -23.79
CA CYS A 34 -16.10 -14.82 -24.98
C CYS A 34 -14.91 -13.87 -25.03
N ALA A 35 -14.55 -13.26 -23.89
CA ALA A 35 -13.39 -12.37 -23.80
C ALA A 35 -12.07 -13.13 -24.01
N LYS A 36 -11.93 -14.34 -23.44
CA LYS A 36 -10.74 -15.18 -23.59
C LYS A 36 -10.53 -15.65 -25.02
N HIS A 37 -11.61 -16.11 -25.66
CA HIS A 37 -11.59 -16.73 -26.99
C HIS A 37 -11.86 -15.73 -28.13
N LEU A 38 -12.10 -14.46 -27.82
CA LEU A 38 -12.38 -13.39 -28.78
C LEU A 38 -13.54 -13.74 -29.72
N THR A 39 -14.59 -14.36 -29.18
CA THR A 39 -15.78 -14.78 -29.94
C THR A 39 -16.86 -13.70 -30.01
N GLU A 40 -16.55 -12.48 -29.53
CA GLU A 40 -17.41 -11.30 -29.68
C GLU A 40 -18.84 -11.49 -29.13
N GLY A 41 -18.97 -12.30 -28.08
CA GLY A 41 -20.25 -12.58 -27.42
C GLY A 41 -20.94 -13.85 -27.90
N LEU A 42 -20.41 -14.53 -28.92
CA LEU A 42 -20.92 -15.80 -29.43
C LEU A 42 -20.44 -16.97 -28.56
N VAL A 43 -21.37 -17.85 -28.21
CA VAL A 43 -21.13 -19.08 -27.46
C VAL A 43 -21.79 -20.25 -28.20
N ASP A 44 -21.01 -21.27 -28.52
CA ASP A 44 -21.50 -22.48 -29.17
C ASP A 44 -22.33 -23.34 -28.21
N SER A 45 -23.10 -24.27 -28.78
CA SER A 45 -24.02 -25.11 -28.01
C SER A 45 -23.33 -26.02 -26.99
N ALA A 46 -22.11 -26.50 -27.29
CA ALA A 46 -21.37 -27.38 -26.39
C ALA A 46 -20.86 -26.59 -25.18
N THR A 47 -20.19 -25.45 -25.42
CA THR A 47 -19.72 -24.58 -24.33
C THR A 47 -20.86 -24.09 -23.43
N ALA A 48 -22.02 -23.74 -24.00
CA ALA A 48 -23.17 -23.31 -23.22
C ALA A 48 -23.68 -24.44 -22.28
N ARG A 49 -23.65 -25.70 -22.73
CA ARG A 49 -24.04 -26.88 -21.93
C ARG A 49 -23.00 -27.22 -20.86
N ASP A 50 -21.72 -27.02 -21.14
CA ASP A 50 -20.64 -27.30 -20.18
C ASP A 50 -20.66 -26.33 -18.99
N TYR A 51 -21.12 -25.10 -19.21
CA TYR A 51 -21.15 -24.07 -18.15
C TYR A 51 -22.40 -24.08 -17.30
N GLY A 52 -23.54 -24.51 -17.82
CA GLY A 52 -24.79 -24.41 -17.09
C GLY A 52 -25.91 -25.29 -17.63
N SER A 53 -27.01 -25.32 -16.87
CA SER A 53 -28.17 -26.13 -17.21
C SER A 53 -29.08 -25.43 -18.21
N VAL A 54 -29.88 -26.21 -18.94
CA VAL A 54 -30.90 -25.70 -19.87
C VAL A 54 -31.88 -24.75 -19.16
N ALA A 55 -32.20 -25.01 -17.89
CA ALA A 55 -33.08 -24.14 -17.10
C ALA A 55 -32.45 -22.76 -16.84
N GLN A 56 -31.14 -22.69 -16.58
CA GLN A 56 -30.43 -21.41 -16.41
C GLN A 56 -30.35 -20.64 -17.72
N LEU A 57 -30.05 -21.32 -18.83
CA LEU A 57 -30.02 -20.71 -20.17
C LEU A 57 -31.38 -20.13 -20.55
N ARG A 58 -32.47 -20.86 -20.31
CA ARG A 58 -33.84 -20.37 -20.54
C ARG A 58 -34.13 -19.09 -19.76
N LYS A 59 -33.81 -19.05 -18.46
CA LYS A 59 -33.99 -17.83 -17.65
C LYS A 59 -33.25 -16.63 -18.24
N LEU A 60 -32.02 -16.81 -18.73
CA LEU A 60 -31.24 -15.74 -19.36
C LEU A 60 -31.86 -15.26 -20.68
N VAL A 61 -32.42 -16.17 -21.45
CA VAL A 61 -33.16 -15.85 -22.68
C VAL A 61 -34.45 -15.09 -22.35
N ASP A 62 -35.21 -15.56 -21.34
CA ASP A 62 -36.48 -14.95 -20.91
C ASP A 62 -36.30 -13.51 -20.41
N VAL A 63 -35.20 -13.23 -19.69
CA VAL A 63 -34.89 -11.85 -19.26
C VAL A 63 -34.21 -10.99 -20.34
N GLY A 64 -33.91 -11.58 -21.51
CA GLY A 64 -33.27 -10.89 -22.62
C GLY A 64 -31.83 -10.47 -22.34
N MET A 65 -31.08 -11.28 -21.58
CA MET A 65 -29.62 -11.13 -21.42
C MET A 65 -28.85 -12.02 -22.41
N LEU A 66 -29.52 -13.05 -22.93
CA LEU A 66 -28.98 -14.00 -23.88
C LEU A 66 -29.96 -14.15 -25.05
N HIS A 67 -29.44 -14.36 -26.25
CA HIS A 67 -30.27 -14.64 -27.42
C HIS A 67 -29.91 -15.99 -28.03
N PRO A 68 -30.90 -16.85 -28.31
CA PRO A 68 -30.66 -18.11 -29.03
C PRO A 68 -30.49 -17.87 -30.53
N ALA A 69 -30.11 -18.92 -31.25
CA ALA A 69 -30.16 -18.93 -32.71
C ALA A 69 -31.56 -18.59 -33.25
N GLY A 70 -31.63 -17.71 -34.26
CA GLY A 70 -32.89 -17.28 -34.87
C GLY A 70 -33.65 -16.20 -34.11
N HIS A 71 -33.00 -15.49 -33.19
CA HIS A 71 -33.62 -14.41 -32.43
C HIS A 71 -33.89 -13.15 -33.28
N GLY A 72 -34.88 -12.34 -32.92
CA GLY A 72 -35.28 -11.15 -33.69
C GLY A 72 -34.55 -9.83 -33.34
N CYS A 73 -33.40 -9.88 -32.66
CA CYS A 73 -32.70 -8.64 -32.25
C CYS A 73 -31.85 -8.11 -33.40
N GLY A 74 -32.03 -6.84 -33.78
CA GLY A 74 -31.25 -6.20 -34.84
C GLY A 74 -29.84 -5.76 -34.45
N ARG A 75 -29.48 -5.81 -33.16
CA ARG A 75 -28.17 -5.39 -32.65
C ARG A 75 -27.16 -6.53 -32.52
N CYS A 76 -27.64 -7.74 -32.27
CA CYS A 76 -26.79 -8.87 -31.97
C CYS A 76 -26.59 -9.74 -33.24
N PRO A 77 -25.38 -10.27 -33.47
CA PRO A 77 -25.14 -11.21 -34.57
C PRO A 77 -25.86 -12.54 -34.30
N GLN A 78 -26.28 -13.23 -35.37
CA GLN A 78 -26.89 -14.55 -35.23
C GLN A 78 -25.85 -15.61 -34.86
N PRO A 79 -26.05 -16.37 -33.77
CA PRO A 79 -25.19 -17.50 -33.45
C PRO A 79 -25.50 -18.71 -34.35
N GLU A 80 -24.58 -19.68 -34.35
CA GLU A 80 -24.78 -20.98 -35.01
C GLU A 80 -26.02 -21.71 -34.45
N PRO A 81 -26.62 -22.67 -35.19
CA PRO A 81 -27.76 -23.44 -34.73
C PRO A 81 -27.53 -24.07 -33.35
N GLY A 82 -28.38 -23.74 -32.38
CA GLY A 82 -28.27 -24.20 -30.99
C GLY A 82 -27.24 -23.45 -30.13
N GLY A 83 -26.52 -22.49 -30.70
CA GLY A 83 -25.67 -21.55 -29.98
C GLY A 83 -26.45 -20.36 -29.42
N TYR A 84 -25.72 -19.52 -28.69
CA TYR A 84 -26.24 -18.35 -28.01
C TYR A 84 -25.32 -17.15 -28.23
N VAL A 85 -25.88 -15.95 -28.13
CA VAL A 85 -25.13 -14.70 -28.14
C VAL A 85 -25.50 -13.85 -26.92
N LEU A 86 -24.49 -13.27 -26.28
CA LEU A 86 -24.68 -12.31 -25.19
C LEU A 86 -25.24 -11.01 -25.75
N HIS A 87 -26.32 -10.52 -25.13
CA HIS A 87 -26.96 -9.27 -25.53
C HIS A 87 -26.01 -8.08 -25.38
N ASP A 88 -25.93 -7.23 -26.41
CA ASP A 88 -25.15 -5.99 -26.45
C ASP A 88 -23.66 -6.14 -26.03
N TYR A 89 -23.05 -7.29 -26.32
CA TYR A 89 -21.67 -7.59 -25.89
C TYR A 89 -20.67 -6.54 -26.39
N LEU A 90 -20.75 -6.15 -27.67
CA LEU A 90 -19.79 -5.23 -28.31
C LEU A 90 -19.97 -3.76 -27.94
N ASP A 91 -21.07 -3.39 -27.28
CA ASP A 91 -21.30 -2.02 -26.83
C ASP A 91 -20.38 -1.67 -25.65
N TYR A 92 -20.10 -2.67 -24.80
CA TYR A 92 -19.29 -2.50 -23.59
C TYR A 92 -17.92 -3.20 -23.67
N ASN A 93 -17.81 -4.28 -24.45
CA ASN A 93 -16.60 -5.07 -24.56
C ASN A 93 -15.85 -4.78 -25.86
N ARG A 94 -14.53 -4.92 -25.80
CA ARG A 94 -13.67 -4.67 -26.96
C ARG A 94 -13.86 -5.76 -28.01
N SER A 95 -13.91 -5.37 -29.27
CA SER A 95 -13.94 -6.31 -30.39
C SER A 95 -12.61 -7.05 -30.55
N ARG A 96 -12.62 -8.17 -31.29
CA ARG A 96 -11.41 -8.95 -31.61
C ARG A 96 -10.34 -8.07 -32.22
N LYS A 97 -10.71 -7.26 -33.21
CA LYS A 97 -9.82 -6.32 -33.92
C LYS A 97 -9.18 -5.30 -32.98
N GLN A 98 -9.96 -4.73 -32.05
CA GLN A 98 -9.44 -3.78 -31.06
C GLN A 98 -8.43 -4.44 -30.12
N ILE A 99 -8.70 -5.67 -29.67
CA ILE A 99 -7.81 -6.41 -28.78
C ILE A 99 -6.51 -6.78 -29.49
N GLU A 100 -6.57 -7.23 -30.73
CA GLU A 100 -5.39 -7.54 -31.55
C GLU A 100 -4.54 -6.30 -31.83
N THR A 101 -5.18 -5.19 -32.19
CA THR A 101 -4.51 -3.91 -32.38
C THR A 101 -3.82 -3.45 -31.09
N ALA A 102 -4.49 -3.58 -29.94
CA ALA A 102 -3.90 -3.25 -28.64
C ALA A 102 -2.72 -4.16 -28.29
N ARG A 103 -2.79 -5.46 -28.63
CA ARG A 103 -1.67 -6.41 -28.46
C ARG A 103 -0.48 -6.02 -29.34
N GLU A 104 -0.72 -5.69 -30.61
CA GLU A 104 0.33 -5.28 -31.54
C GLU A 104 0.99 -3.97 -31.11
N ASN A 105 0.19 -2.97 -30.72
CA ASN A 105 0.71 -1.72 -30.18
C ASN A 105 1.49 -1.94 -28.86
N GLY A 106 1.08 -2.92 -28.06
CA GLY A 106 1.83 -3.40 -26.89
C GLY A 106 3.19 -3.96 -27.28
N ARG A 107 3.24 -4.88 -28.26
CA ARG A 107 4.48 -5.46 -28.79
C ARG A 107 5.43 -4.39 -29.34
N LYS A 108 4.92 -3.49 -30.18
CA LYS A 108 5.71 -2.37 -30.74
C LYS A 108 6.29 -1.46 -29.66
N ARG A 109 5.51 -1.12 -28.62
CA ARG A 109 6.00 -0.32 -27.49
C ARG A 109 7.09 -1.04 -26.71
N GLN A 110 6.91 -2.34 -26.45
CA GLN A 110 7.90 -3.14 -25.75
C GLN A 110 9.20 -3.26 -26.55
N GLN A 111 9.10 -3.49 -27.87
CA GLN A 111 10.25 -3.55 -28.76
C GLN A 111 11.02 -2.23 -28.78
N LYS A 112 10.34 -1.10 -29.02
CA LYS A 112 10.96 0.23 -28.95
C LYS A 112 11.64 0.50 -27.60
N GLY A 113 11.05 0.02 -26.50
CA GLY A 113 11.65 0.12 -25.17
C GLY A 113 12.93 -0.71 -25.02
N ARG A 114 12.95 -1.93 -25.58
CA ARG A 114 14.14 -2.80 -25.61
C ARG A 114 15.23 -2.22 -26.51
N ASP A 115 14.87 -1.70 -27.67
CA ASP A 115 15.81 -1.09 -28.61
C ASP A 115 16.47 0.14 -27.99
N ARG A 116 15.71 1.03 -27.36
CA ARG A 116 16.24 2.18 -26.60
C ARG A 116 17.19 1.76 -25.48
N GLN A 117 16.86 0.70 -24.74
CA GLN A 117 17.74 0.17 -23.70
C GLN A 117 19.01 -0.45 -24.29
N ALA A 118 18.90 -1.15 -25.41
CA ALA A 118 20.05 -1.70 -26.11
C ALA A 118 20.97 -0.60 -26.65
N GLU A 119 20.41 0.47 -27.23
CA GLU A 119 21.16 1.65 -27.66
C GLU A 119 21.83 2.38 -26.48
N ALA A 120 21.12 2.57 -25.37
CA ALA A 120 21.68 3.18 -24.16
C ALA A 120 22.83 2.32 -23.60
N ARG A 121 22.67 0.99 -23.58
CA ARG A 121 23.75 0.07 -23.21
C ARG A 121 24.94 0.26 -24.14
N LYS A 122 24.75 0.16 -25.47
CA LYS A 122 25.83 0.36 -26.45
C LYS A 122 26.55 1.70 -26.31
N ARG A 123 25.83 2.79 -25.98
CA ARG A 123 26.44 4.12 -25.74
C ARG A 123 27.29 4.17 -24.48
N ASN A 124 26.85 3.51 -23.41
CA ASN A 124 27.59 3.46 -22.14
C ASN A 124 28.73 2.42 -22.15
N ASP A 125 28.76 1.57 -23.17
CA ASP A 125 29.74 0.51 -23.39
C ASP A 125 30.98 1.05 -24.10
N SER A 126 31.65 2.04 -23.50
CA SER A 126 33.03 2.37 -23.87
C SER A 126 33.97 1.24 -23.41
N SER A 127 35.02 0.93 -24.18
CA SER A 127 35.96 -0.16 -23.83
C SER A 127 36.50 -0.03 -22.40
N ALA A 128 36.79 1.20 -21.97
CA ALA A 128 37.24 1.53 -20.62
C ALA A 128 36.24 1.11 -19.51
N ASN A 129 34.93 1.18 -19.78
CA ASN A 129 33.92 0.79 -18.80
C ASN A 129 33.77 -0.73 -18.68
N ARG A 130 34.02 -1.48 -19.77
CA ARG A 130 34.02 -2.95 -19.73
C ARG A 130 35.18 -3.49 -18.91
N ASP A 131 36.38 -2.95 -19.11
CA ASP A 131 37.58 -3.39 -18.41
C ASP A 131 37.50 -3.08 -16.91
N ALA A 132 36.97 -1.90 -16.54
CA ALA A 132 36.76 -1.53 -15.14
C ALA A 132 35.73 -2.42 -14.42
N ASN A 133 34.61 -2.74 -15.08
CA ASN A 133 33.59 -3.62 -14.51
C ASN A 133 34.08 -5.08 -14.44
N ALA A 134 34.87 -5.55 -15.41
CA ALA A 134 35.48 -6.89 -15.38
C ALA A 134 36.44 -7.01 -14.18
N ALA A 135 37.32 -6.03 -13.98
CA ALA A 135 38.25 -6.01 -12.85
C ALA A 135 37.57 -5.84 -11.48
N GLN A 136 36.39 -5.21 -11.41
CA GLN A 136 35.58 -5.19 -10.19
C GLN A 136 34.90 -6.54 -9.93
N ASN A 137 34.27 -7.14 -10.95
CA ASN A 137 33.66 -8.46 -10.81
C ASN A 137 34.68 -9.54 -10.41
N GLU A 138 35.89 -9.52 -10.95
CA GLU A 138 36.95 -10.45 -10.54
C GLU A 138 37.34 -10.28 -9.07
N ARG A 139 37.43 -9.04 -8.58
CA ARG A 139 37.70 -8.75 -7.16
C ARG A 139 36.55 -9.22 -6.26
N ASP A 140 35.31 -8.97 -6.67
CA ASP A 140 34.14 -9.39 -5.90
C ASP A 140 34.02 -10.92 -5.87
N LEU A 141 34.25 -11.61 -6.99
CA LEU A 141 34.31 -13.07 -7.05
C LEU A 141 35.43 -13.63 -6.16
N ALA A 142 36.63 -13.04 -6.20
CA ALA A 142 37.72 -13.43 -5.33
C ALA A 142 37.33 -13.27 -3.84
N SER A 143 36.67 -12.16 -3.49
CA SER A 143 36.18 -11.91 -2.13
C SER A 143 35.12 -12.93 -1.69
N PHE A 144 34.15 -13.24 -2.56
CA PHE A 144 33.11 -14.25 -2.26
C PHE A 144 33.66 -15.68 -2.22
N CYS A 145 34.68 -16.00 -2.99
CA CYS A 145 35.39 -17.28 -2.91
C CYS A 145 36.10 -17.45 -1.57
N VAL A 146 36.77 -16.40 -1.08
CA VAL A 146 37.45 -16.40 0.23
C VAL A 146 36.44 -16.48 1.39
N GLN A 147 35.30 -15.79 1.28
CA GLN A 147 34.28 -15.79 2.34
C GLN A 147 33.47 -17.08 2.43
N ASN A 148 33.26 -17.77 1.31
CA ASN A 148 32.52 -19.04 1.26
C ASN A 148 33.44 -20.25 1.15
N GLU A 149 34.73 -20.09 1.46
CA GLU A 149 35.68 -21.19 1.44
C GLU A 149 35.30 -22.19 2.56
N PRO A 150 34.91 -23.44 2.20
CA PRO A 150 34.47 -24.38 3.21
C PRO A 150 35.66 -24.80 4.07
N HIS A 151 35.59 -24.49 5.36
CA HIS A 151 36.65 -24.77 6.32
C HIS A 151 36.64 -26.27 6.69
N PHE A 152 37.48 -27.06 6.05
CA PHE A 152 37.72 -28.47 6.42
C PHE A 152 39.04 -28.57 7.20
N GLU A 153 39.01 -29.06 8.44
CA GLU A 153 40.20 -29.14 9.31
C GLU A 153 41.10 -30.36 9.02
N GLU A 154 40.70 -31.25 8.13
CA GLU A 154 41.48 -32.42 7.73
C GLU A 154 41.51 -32.52 6.21
N GLY A 155 42.69 -32.80 5.66
CA GLY A 155 42.96 -32.78 4.23
C GLY A 155 41.86 -33.46 3.43
N THR A 156 41.29 -32.72 2.47
CA THR A 156 40.20 -33.19 1.62
C THR A 156 40.54 -34.56 1.05
N ALA A 157 39.65 -35.54 1.20
CA ALA A 157 39.74 -36.84 0.54
C ALA A 157 39.43 -36.72 -0.98
N GLY A 158 40.10 -35.78 -1.65
CA GLY A 158 40.05 -35.56 -3.09
C GLY A 158 41.24 -36.24 -3.76
N GLN A 159 40.97 -37.15 -4.68
CA GLN A 159 41.97 -37.80 -5.52
C GLN A 159 42.89 -36.74 -6.15
N GLY A 160 44.19 -36.80 -5.88
CA GLY A 160 45.21 -35.82 -6.30
C GLY A 160 45.53 -35.78 -7.80
N HIS A 161 44.58 -36.14 -8.66
CA HIS A 161 44.71 -35.96 -10.10
C HIS A 161 43.64 -34.98 -10.59
N VAL A 162 44.03 -34.15 -11.56
CA VAL A 162 43.11 -33.29 -12.30
C VAL A 162 42.05 -34.19 -12.92
N SER A 163 40.79 -34.04 -12.49
CA SER A 163 39.65 -34.73 -13.08
C SER A 163 39.76 -34.61 -14.60
N ARG A 164 39.90 -35.75 -15.28
CA ARG A 164 39.88 -35.82 -16.74
C ARG A 164 38.56 -35.22 -17.19
N ARG A 165 38.63 -33.96 -17.63
CA ARG A 165 37.55 -33.26 -18.29
C ARG A 165 37.14 -34.10 -19.49
N ASP A 166 35.96 -34.71 -19.43
CA ASP A 166 35.36 -35.36 -20.58
C ASP A 166 35.33 -34.34 -21.71
N THR A 167 36.13 -34.62 -22.72
CA THR A 167 36.29 -33.83 -23.92
C THR A 167 35.10 -34.15 -24.82
N LEU A 168 33.91 -33.72 -24.42
CA LEU A 168 32.77 -33.64 -25.32
C LEU A 168 32.97 -32.38 -26.18
N GLN A 169 33.61 -32.57 -27.32
CA GLN A 169 33.46 -31.69 -28.48
C GLN A 169 31.98 -31.69 -28.87
N GLY A 170 31.26 -30.69 -28.36
CA GLY A 170 29.86 -30.48 -28.60
C GLY A 170 29.33 -29.51 -27.56
N ALA A 171 29.12 -28.26 -27.96
CA ALA A 171 28.62 -27.21 -27.09
C ALA A 171 27.20 -27.53 -26.59
N THR A 172 27.09 -28.24 -25.48
CA THR A 172 25.91 -28.19 -24.62
C THR A 172 26.26 -27.29 -23.46
N ALA A 173 26.10 -25.98 -23.66
CA ALA A 173 25.91 -25.08 -22.55
C ALA A 173 24.71 -25.64 -21.76
N VAL A 174 24.96 -26.18 -20.57
CA VAL A 174 23.89 -26.41 -19.60
C VAL A 174 23.23 -25.04 -19.43
N PRO A 175 21.96 -24.87 -19.83
CA PRO A 175 21.34 -23.56 -19.72
C PRO A 175 21.26 -23.27 -18.24
N SER A 176 22.06 -22.30 -17.78
CA SER A 176 21.94 -21.75 -16.45
C SER A 176 20.46 -21.47 -16.23
N HIS A 177 19.87 -22.06 -15.20
CA HIS A 177 18.52 -21.69 -14.79
C HIS A 177 18.49 -20.16 -14.74
N PRO A 178 17.50 -19.49 -15.36
CA PRO A 178 17.48 -18.04 -15.37
C PRO A 178 17.49 -17.61 -13.92
N ILE A 179 18.61 -17.01 -13.48
CA ILE A 179 18.69 -16.35 -12.18
C ILE A 179 17.48 -15.43 -12.19
N PRO A 180 16.52 -15.60 -11.26
CA PRO A 180 15.38 -14.70 -11.22
C PRO A 180 16.00 -13.32 -11.02
N SER A 181 15.98 -12.51 -12.07
CA SER A 181 16.28 -11.10 -11.91
C SER A 181 15.31 -10.67 -10.84
N SER A 182 15.84 -10.33 -9.66
CA SER A 182 15.10 -9.68 -8.59
C SER A 182 14.64 -8.33 -9.16
N SER A 183 13.61 -8.41 -9.97
CA SER A 183 12.70 -7.32 -10.25
C SER A 183 11.77 -7.27 -9.05
N PHE A 184 12.32 -7.01 -7.86
CA PHE A 184 11.64 -6.09 -6.96
C PHE A 184 11.67 -4.70 -7.63
N ARG A 185 10.96 -4.60 -8.76
CA ARG A 185 10.30 -3.36 -9.13
C ARG A 185 9.23 -3.21 -8.09
N THR A 186 9.52 -2.39 -7.09
CA THR A 186 8.49 -1.50 -6.56
C THR A 186 7.76 -0.93 -7.77
N ALA A 187 6.54 -1.41 -7.99
CA ALA A 187 5.65 -0.90 -8.99
C ALA A 187 5.26 0.52 -8.56
N ALA A 188 6.14 1.49 -8.84
CA ALA A 188 5.74 2.87 -8.98
C ALA A 188 4.82 2.91 -10.22
N LYS A 189 3.53 2.64 -9.97
CA LYS A 189 2.45 2.89 -10.90
C LYS A 189 2.60 4.35 -11.36
N GLY A 190 2.42 4.53 -12.67
CA GLY A 190 2.79 5.72 -13.40
C GLY A 190 2.46 7.02 -12.69
N SER A 191 3.43 7.92 -12.75
CA SER A 191 3.26 9.37 -12.69
C SER A 191 2.15 9.79 -13.67
N GLY A 192 0.90 9.77 -13.20
CA GLY A 192 -0.05 10.77 -13.62
C GLY A 192 0.48 12.12 -13.12
N GLN A 193 0.55 13.08 -14.03
CA GLN A 193 0.72 14.52 -13.81
C GLN A 193 1.00 14.91 -12.34
N LEU A 194 2.23 15.33 -12.04
CA LEU A 194 2.56 16.04 -10.80
C LEU A 194 1.76 17.35 -10.75
N ALA A 195 0.54 17.30 -10.24
CA ALA A 195 0.03 18.40 -9.45
C ALA A 195 0.99 18.52 -8.26
N GLY A 196 1.56 19.70 -8.05
CA GLY A 196 2.52 19.93 -6.97
C GLY A 196 2.03 19.31 -5.66
N ILE A 197 2.93 18.69 -4.91
CA ILE A 197 2.65 18.22 -3.55
C ILE A 197 2.36 19.47 -2.72
N SER A 198 1.13 19.93 -2.73
CA SER A 198 0.66 21.00 -1.86
C SER A 198 0.24 20.31 -0.57
N ILE A 199 1.13 20.32 0.40
CA ILE A 199 0.79 19.97 1.78
C ILE A 199 -0.23 21.03 2.23
N PRO A 200 -1.47 20.64 2.61
CA PRO A 200 -2.48 21.59 3.04
C PRO A 200 -2.01 22.41 4.24
N GLU A 201 -2.38 23.69 4.29
CA GLU A 201 -1.98 24.62 5.36
C GLU A 201 -2.35 24.10 6.77
N TRP A 202 -3.53 23.50 6.91
CA TRP A 202 -4.00 22.91 8.17
C TRP A 202 -3.16 21.71 8.65
N ALA A 203 -2.38 21.07 7.77
CA ALA A 203 -1.55 19.92 8.11
C ALA A 203 -0.13 20.32 8.54
N GLN A 204 0.29 21.57 8.30
CA GLN A 204 1.63 22.08 8.65
C GLN A 204 1.99 21.87 10.13
N PRO A 205 1.09 22.12 11.11
CA PRO A 205 1.44 21.91 12.53
C PRO A 205 1.83 20.47 12.87
N LEU A 206 1.28 19.49 12.16
CA LEU A 206 1.64 18.08 12.31
C LEU A 206 2.99 17.77 11.64
N VAL A 207 3.27 18.39 10.50
CA VAL A 207 4.57 18.26 9.82
C VAL A 207 5.68 18.87 10.67
N ASP A 208 5.43 20.03 11.27
CA ASP A 208 6.38 20.72 12.16
C ASP A 208 6.64 19.88 13.41
N ALA A 209 5.59 19.38 14.08
CA ALA A 209 5.75 18.52 15.26
C ALA A 209 6.52 17.20 14.99
N LEU A 210 6.39 16.64 13.79
CA LEU A 210 7.16 15.46 13.38
C LEU A 210 8.60 15.83 12.99
N SER A 211 8.80 17.00 12.40
CA SER A 211 10.13 17.51 12.04
C SER A 211 10.95 17.85 13.28
N ASP A 212 10.32 18.46 14.30
CA ASP A 212 10.93 18.71 15.62
C ASP A 212 11.36 17.41 16.32
N SER A 213 10.67 16.30 16.03
CA SER A 213 11.01 14.96 16.52
C SER A 213 12.04 14.24 15.65
N ASN A 214 12.64 14.91 14.66
CA ASN A 214 13.60 14.39 13.69
C ASN A 214 13.05 13.21 12.84
N ILE A 215 11.73 13.21 12.59
CA ILE A 215 11.01 12.21 11.80
C ILE A 215 10.75 12.80 10.40
N HIS A 216 11.61 12.46 9.44
CA HIS A 216 11.47 12.91 8.06
C HIS A 216 10.70 11.90 7.21
N LEU A 217 9.57 12.32 6.64
CA LEU A 217 8.65 11.46 5.89
C LEU A 217 8.35 12.01 4.50
N SER A 218 8.06 11.12 3.56
CA SER A 218 7.47 11.51 2.28
C SER A 218 5.94 11.63 2.40
N TRP A 219 5.42 12.85 2.20
CA TRP A 219 3.98 13.19 2.24
C TRP A 219 3.25 12.95 0.91
N ARG A 220 3.56 11.83 0.24
CA ARG A 220 2.86 11.41 -1.01
C ARG A 220 1.53 10.75 -0.68
N LEU A 221 0.57 11.56 -0.25
CA LEU A 221 -0.77 11.13 0.17
C LEU A 221 -1.82 11.45 -0.91
N SER A 222 -2.75 10.51 -1.10
CA SER A 222 -3.96 10.71 -1.91
C SER A 222 -5.00 11.58 -1.19
N THR A 223 -5.99 12.11 -1.91
CA THR A 223 -7.07 12.94 -1.34
C THR A 223 -7.82 12.22 -0.20
N MET A 224 -8.06 10.92 -0.33
CA MET A 224 -8.69 10.11 0.71
C MET A 224 -7.82 9.96 1.96
N GLN A 225 -6.51 9.82 1.78
CA GLN A 225 -5.55 9.76 2.88
C GLN A 225 -5.44 11.09 3.61
N TRP A 226 -5.48 12.22 2.88
CA TRP A 226 -5.56 13.54 3.51
C TRP A 226 -6.85 13.71 4.33
N GLY A 227 -7.98 13.21 3.85
CA GLY A 227 -9.23 13.19 4.62
C GLY A 227 -9.11 12.41 5.93
N ALA A 228 -8.49 11.23 5.90
CA ALA A 228 -8.24 10.44 7.11
C ALA A 228 -7.31 11.17 8.09
N VAL A 229 -6.27 11.86 7.60
CA VAL A 229 -5.39 12.68 8.45
C VAL A 229 -6.17 13.82 9.09
N GLN A 230 -7.05 14.49 8.36
CA GLN A 230 -7.88 15.57 8.89
C GLN A 230 -8.81 15.08 10.02
N GLU A 231 -9.45 13.92 9.82
CA GLU A 231 -10.29 13.29 10.85
C GLU A 231 -9.47 12.90 12.09
N LEU A 232 -8.27 12.34 11.90
CA LEU A 232 -7.37 11.99 12.99
C LEU A 232 -6.91 13.21 13.79
N ILE A 233 -6.61 14.33 13.12
CA ILE A 233 -6.26 15.58 13.78
C ILE A 233 -7.45 16.11 14.59
N ASN A 234 -8.66 16.10 14.02
CA ASN A 234 -9.86 16.58 14.71
C ASN A 234 -10.24 15.71 15.92
N THR A 235 -10.05 14.40 15.82
CA THR A 235 -10.46 13.46 16.87
C THR A 235 -9.42 13.27 17.98
N ARG A 236 -8.13 13.30 17.66
CA ARG A 236 -7.05 12.93 18.59
C ARG A 236 -6.06 14.06 18.88
N GLY A 237 -6.04 15.10 18.04
CA GLY A 237 -5.11 16.21 18.13
C GLY A 237 -3.70 15.89 17.61
N VAL A 238 -3.03 16.92 17.12
CA VAL A 238 -1.64 16.88 16.63
C VAL A 238 -0.63 16.29 17.63
N PRO A 239 -0.61 16.68 18.93
CA PRO A 239 0.43 16.22 19.84
C PRO A 239 0.37 14.71 20.12
N PHE A 240 -0.84 14.13 20.08
CA PHE A 240 -1.00 12.69 20.26
C PHE A 240 -0.42 11.90 19.07
N LEU A 241 -0.69 12.36 17.84
CA LEU A 241 -0.19 11.71 16.62
C LEU A 241 1.34 11.75 16.53
N ALA A 242 1.94 12.88 16.88
CA ALA A 242 3.39 13.05 16.93
C ALA A 242 4.04 12.11 17.98
N GLU A 243 3.44 11.98 19.16
CA GLU A 243 3.93 11.08 20.21
C GLU A 243 3.88 9.60 19.79
N GLN A 244 2.82 9.18 19.10
CA GLN A 244 2.73 7.80 18.60
C GLN A 244 3.75 7.52 17.50
N ALA A 245 3.98 8.47 16.60
CA ALA A 245 5.02 8.36 15.58
C ALA A 245 6.41 8.23 16.23
N ARG A 246 6.69 9.03 17.26
CA ARG A 246 7.94 8.99 18.02
C ARG A 246 8.17 7.65 18.72
N ARG A 247 7.18 7.12 19.42
CA ARG A 247 7.29 5.83 20.14
C ARG A 247 7.67 4.66 19.24
N ARG A 248 7.25 4.72 17.97
CA ARG A 248 7.47 3.64 17.00
C ARG A 248 8.67 3.89 16.10
N TRP A 249 9.23 5.09 16.10
CA TRP A 249 10.37 5.44 15.27
C TRP A 249 11.60 4.65 15.68
N ASN A 250 12.07 3.77 14.79
CA ASN A 250 13.30 3.01 14.96
C ASN A 250 14.36 3.56 14.00
N PRO A 251 15.51 4.07 14.47
CA PRO A 251 16.54 4.62 13.61
C PRO A 251 17.17 3.58 12.67
N LYS A 252 17.08 2.28 12.98
CA LYS A 252 17.60 1.21 12.12
C LYS A 252 16.70 0.90 10.93
N ASP A 253 15.39 1.16 11.04
CA ASP A 253 14.39 0.96 9.99
C ASP A 253 13.40 2.15 9.95
N PRO A 254 13.80 3.28 9.35
CA PRO A 254 12.96 4.47 9.30
C PRO A 254 11.75 4.24 8.39
N ILE A 255 10.57 4.64 8.88
CA ILE A 255 9.35 4.67 8.06
C ILE A 255 9.52 5.76 7.01
N LYS A 256 9.43 5.40 5.72
CA LYS A 256 9.73 6.33 4.60
C LYS A 256 8.50 7.09 4.10
N PHE A 257 7.29 6.59 4.37
CA PHE A 257 6.04 7.12 3.81
C PHE A 257 5.01 7.41 4.90
N ALA A 258 4.42 8.60 4.85
CA ALA A 258 3.36 9.00 5.78
C ALA A 258 2.12 8.09 5.69
N SER A 259 1.89 7.43 4.56
CA SER A 259 0.78 6.49 4.37
C SER A 259 0.79 5.32 5.36
N LEU A 260 1.98 4.88 5.79
CA LEU A 260 2.12 3.81 6.78
C LEU A 260 1.75 4.29 8.18
N LEU A 261 2.05 5.55 8.51
CA LEU A 261 1.64 6.13 9.79
C LEU A 261 0.13 6.31 9.89
N ILE A 262 -0.56 6.64 8.78
CA ILE A 262 -2.03 6.73 8.77
C ILE A 262 -2.64 5.39 9.16
N GLN A 263 -2.16 4.29 8.57
CA GLN A 263 -2.67 2.96 8.90
C GLN A 263 -2.46 2.63 10.39
N ILE A 264 -1.28 2.97 10.92
CA ILE A 264 -0.96 2.78 12.34
C ILE A 264 -1.87 3.63 13.23
N TRP A 265 -2.11 4.90 12.88
CA TRP A 265 -2.98 5.78 13.65
C TRP A 265 -4.44 5.31 13.66
N CYS A 266 -4.89 4.64 12.59
CA CYS A 266 -6.21 4.02 12.52
C CYS A 266 -6.32 2.74 13.36
N GLU A 267 -5.26 1.92 13.44
CA GLU A 267 -5.25 0.65 14.19
C GLU A 267 -5.16 0.84 15.71
N ILE A 268 -4.61 1.96 16.17
CA ILE A 268 -4.52 2.26 17.61
C ILE A 268 -5.92 2.64 18.12
N PRO A 269 -6.50 1.92 19.10
CA PRO A 269 -7.76 2.30 19.70
C PRO A 269 -7.64 3.70 20.28
N ALA A 270 -8.66 4.54 20.08
CA ALA A 270 -8.66 5.89 20.60
C ALA A 270 -8.31 5.84 22.09
N PRO A 271 -7.38 6.68 22.59
CA PRO A 271 -7.18 6.78 24.01
C PRO A 271 -8.55 7.02 24.62
N SER A 272 -8.95 6.23 25.63
CA SER A 272 -10.13 6.57 26.42
C SER A 272 -9.96 8.04 26.79
N PRO A 273 -11.03 8.86 26.74
CA PRO A 273 -10.92 10.24 27.16
C PRO A 273 -10.35 10.18 28.57
N ARG A 274 -9.05 10.48 28.71
CA ARG A 274 -8.48 10.78 30.01
C ARG A 274 -9.36 11.94 30.41
N LYS A 275 -10.17 11.75 31.45
CA LYS A 275 -10.82 12.87 32.14
C LYS A 275 -9.76 13.94 32.12
N ALA A 276 -10.07 15.06 31.45
CA ALA A 276 -9.27 16.24 31.65
C ALA A 276 -9.04 16.24 33.15
N ARG A 277 -7.77 16.18 33.58
CA ARG A 277 -7.49 16.67 34.90
C ARG A 277 -8.03 18.08 34.76
N ASP A 278 -9.24 18.30 35.28
CA ASP A 278 -9.76 19.61 35.52
C ASP A 278 -8.54 20.33 36.07
N GLY A 279 -8.13 21.37 35.36
CA GLY A 279 -7.20 22.29 35.97
C GLY A 279 -7.86 22.61 37.28
N SER A 280 -7.34 22.06 38.38
CA SER A 280 -7.55 22.68 39.66
C SER A 280 -6.92 24.03 39.40
N SER A 281 -7.76 25.01 39.06
CA SER A 281 -7.52 26.37 39.44
C SER A 281 -7.07 26.23 40.88
N ASN A 282 -5.75 26.34 41.07
CA ASN A 282 -5.17 26.43 42.38
C ASN A 282 -5.59 27.83 42.82
N GLU A 283 -6.89 27.98 43.14
CA GLU A 283 -7.46 29.15 43.79
C GLU A 283 -6.80 29.16 45.14
N LEU A 284 -5.62 29.77 45.14
CA LEU A 284 -4.88 30.19 46.30
C LEU A 284 -5.91 30.77 47.27
N PRO A 285 -6.05 30.23 48.49
CA PRO A 285 -7.06 30.70 49.43
C PRO A 285 -6.95 32.23 49.59
N PRO A 286 -8.06 32.95 49.75
CA PRO A 286 -8.03 34.40 49.89
C PRO A 286 -7.08 34.81 51.02
N TYR A 287 -6.35 35.90 50.79
CA TYR A 287 -5.39 36.43 51.75
C TYR A 287 -6.10 36.75 53.09
N CYS A 288 -5.48 36.38 54.21
CA CYS A 288 -6.13 36.46 55.52
C CYS A 288 -6.19 37.88 56.11
N GLY A 289 -5.44 38.85 55.58
CA GLY A 289 -5.49 40.25 56.03
C GLY A 289 -4.79 40.54 57.36
N ASP A 290 -4.11 39.56 57.96
CA ASP A 290 -3.39 39.76 59.22
C ASP A 290 -2.11 40.59 59.04
N PRO A 291 -1.80 41.55 59.93
CA PRO A 291 -0.68 42.48 59.78
C PRO A 291 0.70 41.80 59.80
N ASP A 292 0.80 40.63 60.43
CA ASP A 292 2.04 39.85 60.54
C ASP A 292 2.18 38.79 59.43
N CYS A 293 1.28 38.79 58.43
CA CYS A 293 1.35 37.94 57.26
C CYS A 293 1.77 38.75 56.04
N ASP A 294 2.71 38.24 55.27
CA ASP A 294 3.08 38.86 53.99
C ASP A 294 2.06 38.46 52.91
N GLU A 295 1.55 39.45 52.18
CA GLU A 295 0.54 39.27 51.12
C GLU A 295 1.06 38.44 49.94
N VAL A 296 2.35 38.56 49.62
CA VAL A 296 2.96 37.90 48.46
C VAL A 296 3.46 36.52 48.81
N THR A 297 4.27 36.41 49.87
CA THR A 297 4.93 35.14 50.24
C THR A 297 4.04 34.25 51.11
N ARG A 298 2.99 34.80 51.74
CA ARG A 298 2.05 34.10 52.63
C ARG A 298 2.73 33.41 53.81
N THR A 299 3.83 33.99 54.27
CA THR A 299 4.59 33.59 55.46
C THR A 299 4.47 34.62 56.56
N ARG A 300 4.70 34.20 57.82
CA ARG A 300 4.77 35.06 59.01
C ARG A 300 6.15 34.96 59.66
N ASP A 301 6.64 36.08 60.17
CA ASP A 301 7.82 36.10 61.03
C ASP A 301 7.44 35.66 62.44
N VAL A 302 8.04 34.58 62.92
CA VAL A 302 7.85 34.10 64.30
C VAL A 302 9.19 34.20 65.02
N GLU A 303 9.20 34.90 66.15
CA GLU A 303 10.30 34.85 67.10
C GLU A 303 10.13 33.62 67.99
N HIS A 304 11.10 32.72 67.93
CA HIS A 304 11.12 31.58 68.83
C HIS A 304 11.63 32.00 70.21
N ALA A 305 11.33 31.22 71.26
CA ALA A 305 11.74 31.51 72.64
C ALA A 305 13.27 31.63 72.85
N ASN A 306 14.07 31.21 71.87
CA ASN A 306 15.52 31.35 71.80
C ASN A 306 15.99 32.66 71.12
N GLY A 307 15.08 33.59 70.81
CA GLY A 307 15.37 34.92 70.25
C GLY A 307 15.66 34.93 68.74
N ILE A 308 15.50 33.80 68.04
CA ILE A 308 15.73 33.71 66.60
C ILE A 308 14.41 33.93 65.85
N ARG A 309 14.41 34.86 64.89
CA ARG A 309 13.28 35.06 63.96
C ARG A 309 13.37 34.10 62.79
N SER A 310 12.27 33.44 62.45
CA SER A 310 12.18 32.62 61.23
C SER A 310 10.84 32.82 60.53
N LEU A 311 10.88 32.85 59.20
CA LEU A 311 9.68 32.85 58.36
C LEU A 311 9.04 31.46 58.36
N THR A 312 7.78 31.38 58.80
CA THR A 312 6.98 30.16 58.76
C THR A 312 5.73 30.33 57.90
N PRO A 313 5.28 29.29 57.17
CA PRO A 313 4.06 29.33 56.37
C PRO A 313 2.82 29.71 57.20
N CYS A 314 2.00 30.64 56.71
CA CYS A 314 0.77 31.03 57.39
C CYS A 314 -0.21 29.83 57.46
N PRO A 315 -0.73 29.46 58.64
CA PRO A 315 -1.62 28.32 58.77
C PRO A 315 -2.98 28.51 58.07
N VAL A 316 -3.36 29.76 57.75
CA VAL A 316 -4.67 30.08 57.17
C VAL A 316 -4.63 30.15 55.64
N CYS A 317 -3.67 30.87 55.06
CA CYS A 317 -3.68 31.22 53.63
C CYS A 317 -2.54 30.59 52.80
N HIS A 318 -1.62 29.84 53.40
CA HIS A 318 -0.47 29.29 52.66
C HIS A 318 -0.87 28.08 51.78
N PRO A 319 -0.48 28.05 50.50
CA PRO A 319 -0.91 27.02 49.52
C PRO A 319 -0.51 25.58 49.88
N SER A 320 0.49 25.37 50.74
CA SER A 320 0.97 24.03 51.12
C SER A 320 0.29 23.44 52.37
N ARG A 321 -0.89 23.93 52.77
CA ARG A 321 -1.58 23.46 53.98
C ARG A 321 -1.86 21.95 53.89
N LYS A 322 -1.40 21.21 54.89
CA LYS A 322 -1.42 19.73 54.93
C LYS A 322 -2.81 19.09 54.91
N GLU A 323 -3.89 19.86 55.05
CA GLU A 323 -5.27 19.35 55.04
C GLU A 323 -5.78 18.94 53.64
N ASN A 324 -5.16 19.39 52.55
CA ASN A 324 -5.55 19.03 51.17
C ASN A 324 -5.01 17.66 50.68
N ARG A 325 -4.72 16.71 51.58
CA ARG A 325 -4.19 15.38 51.23
C ARG A 325 -5.14 14.21 51.52
N ALA A 326 -6.40 14.49 51.88
CA ALA A 326 -7.46 13.50 52.07
C ALA A 326 -8.74 13.91 51.32
N ALA A 327 -8.71 13.79 50.00
CA ALA A 327 -9.87 13.66 49.12
C ALA A 327 -9.45 12.98 47.82
#